data_AF-A0A6A7MZN5-F1
#
_entry.id   AF-A0A6A7MZN5-F1
#
_cell.length_a   1.000
_cell.length_b   1.000
_cell.length_c   1.000
_cell.angle_alpha   90.00
_cell.angle_beta   90.00
_cell.angle_gamma   90.00
#
_symmetry.space_group_name_H-M   'P 1'
#
loop_
_entity.id
_entity.type
_entity.pdbx_description
1 polymer ?
#
loop_
_entity_poly.entity_id
_entity_poly.type
_entity_poly.pdbx_seq_one_letter_code
_entity_poly.pdbx_strand_id
1 'polypeptide(L)'
;MILSANSLSPYLRFRVRMAHQAMVQFVASFASSLGYIMLGFGQVLVGLIACLALPGLFAATRPWPQALGLFAGQALLASAPVWLLRKRLLPEQVLLWCRPLPIPARGQWIASIAVAGIIIVPLSMAYALSTAIWLYQWPDWLRPVAPQAVLLTAGSLLLGWIVSTLVLARRCRMPAAARLHAHRPPPAPYVPRVPSLQRMAAASLPRRAWTALHHWRQLFWLPFWRAENVVGIQQTVLLLGALLSIAVWLWRPPSVPPTLWAANAALLLMLLTDRGDKAVTEQIALLRPVAAAWPVPIENLFRFARISALLPGLAVMAWFALLTLGHLGRASSAGYSTTVATVWLCFAGVAQVAVISLRRLSVNGRVGLVISSIIILIAIGSELWN
;
A
#
# COMPACT_ATOMS: atom_id res chain seq x y z
N MET A 1 -23.64 10.82 26.72
CA MET A 1 -24.23 12.10 26.26
C MET A 1 -24.57 11.97 24.78
N ILE A 2 -25.81 11.57 24.49
CA ILE A 2 -26.29 11.29 23.12
C ILE A 2 -26.74 12.63 22.53
N LEU A 3 -25.89 13.24 21.69
CA LEU A 3 -26.24 14.46 20.97
C LEU A 3 -27.47 14.18 20.09
N SER A 4 -28.59 14.84 20.38
CA SER A 4 -29.81 14.72 19.57
C SER A 4 -29.49 15.06 18.11
N ALA A 5 -29.92 14.20 17.19
CA ALA A 5 -29.58 14.30 15.77
C ALA A 5 -30.16 15.56 15.07
N ASN A 6 -30.93 16.39 15.77
CA ASN A 6 -31.60 17.57 15.22
C ASN A 6 -30.77 18.87 15.29
N SER A 7 -29.73 18.95 16.14
CA SER A 7 -28.88 20.15 16.24
C SER A 7 -27.66 20.15 15.32
N LEU A 8 -27.37 19.03 14.65
CA LEU A 8 -26.20 18.91 13.78
C LEU A 8 -26.48 19.51 12.39
N SER A 9 -25.49 20.22 11.83
CA SER A 9 -25.59 20.75 10.48
C SER A 9 -25.90 19.62 9.46
N PRO A 10 -26.72 19.87 8.42
CA PRO A 10 -27.09 18.84 7.45
C PRO A 10 -25.88 18.15 6.82
N TYR A 11 -24.83 18.93 6.54
CA TYR A 11 -23.56 18.44 6.00
C TYR A 11 -22.85 17.47 6.96
N LEU A 12 -22.82 17.77 8.25
CA LEU A 12 -22.20 16.90 9.26
C LEU A 12 -22.95 15.56 9.37
N ARG A 13 -24.29 15.60 9.42
CA ARG A 13 -25.13 14.39 9.45
C ARG A 13 -24.89 13.50 8.23
N PHE A 14 -24.85 14.10 7.04
CA PHE A 14 -24.56 13.40 5.80
C PHE A 14 -23.21 12.69 5.85
N ARG A 15 -22.15 13.39 6.28
CA ARG A 15 -20.79 12.85 6.38
C ARG A 15 -20.69 11.69 7.38
N VAL A 16 -21.33 11.81 8.53
CA VAL A 16 -21.36 10.77 9.57
C VAL A 16 -22.11 9.53 9.07
N ARG A 17 -23.27 9.68 8.42
CA ARG A 17 -24.03 8.55 7.87
C ARG A 17 -23.25 7.78 6.81
N MET A 18 -22.59 8.48 5.88
CA MET A 18 -21.74 7.82 4.88
C MET A 18 -20.57 7.08 5.52
N ALA A 19 -19.91 7.68 6.53
CA ALA A 19 -18.83 7.03 7.26
C ALA A 19 -19.31 5.77 7.98
N HIS A 20 -20.47 5.83 8.62
CA HIS A 20 -21.09 4.68 9.28
C HIS A 20 -21.42 3.56 8.29
N GLN A 21 -22.05 3.87 7.16
CA GLN A 21 -22.36 2.86 6.14
C GLN A 21 -21.09 2.21 5.56
N ALA A 22 -20.05 3.02 5.28
CA ALA A 22 -18.77 2.50 4.85
C ALA A 22 -18.13 1.57 5.91
N MET A 23 -18.29 1.90 7.20
CA MET A 23 -17.79 1.07 8.29
C MET A 23 -18.57 -0.24 8.42
N VAL A 24 -19.90 -0.22 8.31
CA VAL A 24 -20.73 -1.44 8.34
C VAL A 24 -20.35 -2.38 7.19
N GLN A 25 -20.19 -1.85 5.97
CA GLN A 25 -19.74 -2.64 4.83
C GLN A 25 -18.32 -3.19 5.02
N PHE A 26 -17.43 -2.41 5.62
CA PHE A 26 -16.08 -2.85 5.95
C PHE A 26 -16.10 -3.98 6.98
N VAL A 27 -16.87 -3.83 8.06
CA VAL A 27 -17.03 -4.85 9.11
C VAL A 27 -17.63 -6.13 8.53
N ALA A 28 -18.65 -6.05 7.66
CA ALA A 28 -19.22 -7.22 7.01
C ALA A 28 -18.20 -7.96 6.14
N SER A 29 -17.44 -7.22 5.33
CA SER A 29 -16.34 -7.79 4.51
C SER A 29 -15.19 -8.34 5.37
N PHE A 30 -14.93 -7.73 6.52
CA PHE A 30 -13.90 -8.19 7.44
C PHE A 30 -14.35 -9.46 8.15
N ALA A 31 -15.60 -9.52 8.64
CA ALA A 31 -16.17 -10.69 9.28
C ALA A 31 -16.18 -11.91 8.35
N SER A 32 -16.57 -11.73 7.09
CA SER A 32 -16.50 -12.81 6.10
C SER A 32 -15.07 -13.30 5.87
N SER A 33 -14.07 -12.41 5.93
CA SER A 33 -12.65 -12.77 5.76
C SER A 33 -12.06 -13.39 7.03
N LEU A 34 -12.47 -12.89 8.20
CA LEU A 34 -12.01 -13.33 9.52
C LEU A 34 -12.46 -14.74 9.82
N GLY A 35 -13.67 -15.15 9.38
CA GLY A 35 -14.15 -16.52 9.57
C GLY A 35 -13.18 -17.58 9.04
N TYR A 36 -12.54 -17.31 7.89
CA TYR A 36 -11.53 -18.20 7.31
C TYR A 36 -10.19 -18.16 8.05
N ILE A 37 -9.78 -16.99 8.55
CA ILE A 37 -8.51 -16.82 9.27
C ILE A 37 -8.60 -17.41 10.67
N MET A 38 -9.74 -17.27 11.35
CA MET A 38 -9.98 -17.77 12.71
C MET A 38 -9.88 -19.29 12.81
N LEU A 39 -10.36 -20.03 11.80
CA LEU A 39 -10.33 -21.49 11.79
C LEU A 39 -8.92 -22.10 11.76
N GLY A 40 -7.91 -21.38 11.24
CA GLY A 40 -6.53 -21.88 11.15
C GLY A 40 -5.50 -21.07 11.94
N PHE A 41 -5.77 -19.79 12.23
CA PHE A 41 -4.79 -18.82 12.73
C PHE A 41 -5.30 -18.00 13.92
N GLY A 42 -6.34 -18.46 14.64
CA GLY A 42 -6.90 -17.74 15.78
C GLY A 42 -5.85 -17.30 16.82
N GLN A 43 -4.93 -18.20 17.18
CA GLN A 43 -3.83 -17.90 18.11
C GLN A 43 -2.88 -16.83 17.57
N VAL A 44 -2.54 -16.90 16.28
CA VAL A 44 -1.71 -15.88 15.61
C VAL A 44 -2.42 -14.53 15.62
N LEU A 45 -3.75 -14.50 15.47
CA LEU A 45 -4.53 -13.27 15.48
C LEU A 45 -4.54 -12.62 16.86
N VAL A 46 -4.64 -13.42 17.93
CA VAL A 46 -4.49 -12.91 19.31
C VAL A 46 -3.09 -12.35 19.53
N GLY A 47 -2.05 -13.04 19.06
CA GLY A 47 -0.67 -12.54 19.10
C GLY A 47 -0.50 -11.22 18.33
N LEU A 48 -1.10 -11.10 17.15
CA LEU A 48 -1.08 -9.86 16.35
C LEU A 48 -1.78 -8.70 17.06
N ILE A 49 -2.92 -8.96 17.71
CA ILE A 49 -3.62 -7.96 18.53
C ILE A 49 -2.74 -7.53 19.71
N ALA A 50 -2.09 -8.48 20.40
CA ALA A 50 -1.16 -8.16 21.48
C ALA A 50 0.04 -7.34 20.98
N CYS A 51 0.53 -7.58 19.76
CA CYS A 51 1.63 -6.83 19.17
C CYS A 51 1.25 -5.42 18.68
N LEU A 52 -0.04 -5.06 18.62
CA LEU A 52 -0.51 -3.80 18.03
C LEU A 52 0.02 -2.55 18.77
N ALA A 53 -0.03 -2.55 20.11
CA ALA A 53 0.45 -1.46 20.95
C ALA A 53 1.94 -1.56 21.33
N LEU A 54 2.57 -2.70 21.03
CA LEU A 54 3.94 -3.01 21.42
C LEU A 54 4.95 -1.96 20.96
N PRO A 55 4.94 -1.44 19.72
CA PRO A 55 5.90 -0.43 19.28
C PRO A 55 5.88 0.84 20.16
N GLY A 56 4.70 1.30 20.56
CA GLY A 56 4.51 2.49 21.38
C GLY A 56 4.88 2.27 22.83
N LEU A 57 4.59 1.08 23.36
CA LEU A 57 5.03 0.68 24.70
C LEU A 57 6.55 0.55 24.78
N PHE A 58 7.17 0.03 23.72
CA PHE A 58 8.60 -0.19 23.63
C PHE A 58 9.39 1.05 23.24
N ALA A 59 8.74 2.09 22.69
CA ALA A 59 9.40 3.34 22.35
C ALA A 59 10.07 4.00 23.58
N ALA A 60 9.48 3.86 24.77
CA ALA A 60 10.01 4.42 26.01
C ALA A 60 11.33 3.78 26.47
N THR A 61 11.66 2.56 26.03
CA THR A 61 12.90 1.86 26.43
C THR A 61 14.07 2.09 25.46
N ARG A 62 13.84 2.81 24.35
CA ARG A 62 14.81 2.98 23.26
C ARG A 62 15.39 4.39 23.23
N PRO A 63 16.62 4.56 22.69
CA PRO A 63 17.21 5.88 22.52
C PRO A 63 16.35 6.76 21.60
N TRP A 64 16.41 8.08 21.81
CA TRP A 64 15.55 9.08 21.17
C TRP A 64 15.29 8.84 19.68
N PRO A 65 16.29 8.58 18.81
CA PRO A 65 16.05 8.42 17.38
C PRO A 65 15.14 7.22 17.07
N GLN A 66 15.34 6.12 17.78
CA GLN A 66 14.56 4.88 17.60
C GLN A 66 13.16 5.04 18.20
N ALA A 67 13.06 5.69 19.37
CA ALA A 67 11.79 6.01 20.01
C ALA A 67 10.90 6.87 19.09
N LEU A 68 11.46 7.91 18.46
CA LEU A 68 10.75 8.74 17.49
C LEU A 68 10.31 7.92 16.27
N GLY A 69 11.16 7.04 15.76
CA GLY A 69 10.83 6.15 14.63
C GLY A 69 9.64 5.24 14.95
N LEU A 70 9.65 4.61 16.12
CA LEU A 70 8.56 3.75 16.60
C LEU A 70 7.27 4.54 16.82
N PHE A 71 7.37 5.71 17.44
CA PHE A 71 6.24 6.61 17.68
C PHE A 71 5.60 7.10 16.37
N ALA A 72 6.42 7.58 15.43
CA ALA A 72 5.95 8.04 14.12
C ALA A 72 5.39 6.88 13.29
N GLY A 73 6.05 5.72 13.31
CA GLY A 73 5.57 4.51 12.63
C GLY A 73 4.21 4.07 13.17
N GLN A 74 4.04 4.06 14.49
CA GLN A 74 2.77 3.73 15.13
C GLN A 74 1.67 4.74 14.78
N ALA A 75 1.97 6.04 14.77
CA ALA A 75 1.00 7.04 14.36
C ALA A 75 0.58 6.91 12.89
N LEU A 76 1.52 6.55 12.01
CA LEU A 76 1.23 6.24 10.61
C LEU A 76 0.34 5.00 10.47
N LEU A 77 0.64 3.93 11.20
CA LEU A 77 -0.20 2.72 11.28
C LEU A 77 -1.61 3.06 11.78
N ALA A 78 -1.72 3.89 12.82
CA ALA A 78 -2.99 4.34 13.34
C ALA A 78 -3.81 5.15 12.31
N SER A 79 -3.14 5.91 11.44
CA SER A 79 -3.78 6.68 10.36
C SER A 79 -4.11 5.87 9.10
N ALA A 80 -3.52 4.68 8.95
CA ALA A 80 -3.62 3.87 7.74
C ALA A 80 -5.05 3.49 7.35
N PRO A 81 -5.96 3.09 8.28
CA PRO A 81 -7.34 2.75 7.93
C PRO A 81 -8.09 3.92 7.30
N VAL A 82 -7.94 5.14 7.86
CA VAL A 82 -8.58 6.34 7.32
C VAL A 82 -8.02 6.67 5.94
N TRP A 83 -6.71 6.56 5.76
CA TRP A 83 -6.08 6.77 4.46
C TRP A 83 -6.59 5.75 3.43
N LEU A 84 -6.63 4.46 3.76
CA LEU A 84 -7.09 3.40 2.85
C LEU A 84 -8.59 3.52 2.52
N LEU A 85 -9.42 3.79 3.52
CA LEU A 85 -10.87 3.89 3.36
C LEU A 85 -11.31 5.25 2.81
N ARG A 86 -10.42 6.24 2.66
CA ARG A 86 -10.78 7.60 2.22
C ARG A 86 -11.75 7.62 1.05
N LYS A 87 -11.47 6.83 -0.01
CA LYS A 87 -12.29 6.77 -1.23
C LYS A 87 -13.69 6.18 -0.98
N ARG A 88 -13.83 5.26 -0.02
CA ARG A 88 -15.12 4.70 0.40
C ARG A 88 -15.90 5.68 1.28
N LEU A 89 -15.21 6.41 2.16
CA LEU A 89 -15.82 7.40 3.07
C LEU A 89 -16.40 8.62 2.35
N LEU A 90 -15.79 8.99 1.22
CA LEU A 90 -16.28 10.05 0.33
C LEU A 90 -15.94 9.66 -1.11
N PRO A 91 -16.88 9.03 -1.83
CA PRO A 91 -16.71 8.70 -3.24
C PRO A 91 -16.41 9.96 -4.06
N GLU A 92 -15.64 9.81 -5.14
CA GLU A 92 -15.18 10.95 -5.93
C GLU A 92 -16.34 11.73 -6.58
N GLN A 93 -17.38 11.03 -7.04
CA GLN A 93 -18.59 11.65 -7.59
C GLN A 93 -19.29 12.54 -6.56
N VAL A 94 -19.44 12.06 -5.33
CA VAL A 94 -20.02 12.81 -4.22
C VAL A 94 -19.13 13.99 -3.83
N LEU A 95 -17.80 13.78 -3.84
CA LEU A 95 -16.83 14.84 -3.56
C LEU A 95 -16.94 15.98 -4.58
N LEU A 96 -17.03 15.66 -5.87
CA LEU A 96 -17.21 16.63 -6.94
C LEU A 96 -18.52 17.42 -6.79
N TRP A 97 -19.59 16.74 -6.34
CA TRP A 97 -20.86 17.40 -6.04
C TRP A 97 -20.83 18.27 -4.78
N CYS A 98 -20.05 17.88 -3.75
CA CYS A 98 -19.91 18.67 -2.52
C CYS A 98 -19.02 19.90 -2.67
N ARG A 99 -18.03 19.88 -3.57
CA ARG A 99 -17.08 21.00 -3.80
C ARG A 99 -17.74 22.35 -4.09
N PRO A 100 -18.77 22.45 -4.96
CA PRO A 100 -19.41 23.73 -5.25
C PRO A 100 -20.37 24.22 -4.15
N LEU A 101 -20.68 23.40 -3.13
CA LEU A 101 -21.62 23.81 -2.09
C LEU A 101 -20.99 24.87 -1.16
N PRO A 102 -21.72 25.93 -0.78
CA PRO A 102 -21.23 26.98 0.12
C PRO A 102 -21.19 26.47 1.57
N ILE A 103 -20.24 25.60 1.87
CA ILE A 103 -20.07 25.02 3.21
C ILE A 103 -18.96 25.78 3.93
N PRO A 104 -19.21 26.33 5.13
CA PRO A 104 -18.18 27.04 5.89
C PRO A 104 -17.02 26.11 6.24
N ALA A 105 -15.79 26.62 6.17
CA ALA A 105 -14.57 25.84 6.43
C ALA A 105 -14.61 25.13 7.79
N ARG A 106 -15.14 25.80 8.84
CA ARG A 106 -15.33 25.20 10.17
C ARG A 106 -16.21 23.95 10.13
N GLY A 107 -17.29 23.96 9.34
CA GLY A 107 -18.16 22.79 9.17
C GLY A 107 -17.47 21.63 8.46
N GLN A 108 -16.61 21.92 7.48
CA GLN A 108 -15.79 20.90 6.80
C GLN A 108 -14.77 20.24 7.74
N TRP A 109 -14.14 21.04 8.61
CA TRP A 109 -13.22 20.55 9.63
C TRP A 109 -13.92 19.68 10.67
N ILE A 110 -15.03 20.14 11.26
CA ILE A 110 -15.79 19.37 12.25
C ILE A 110 -16.26 18.03 11.64
N ALA A 111 -16.73 18.04 10.40
CA ALA A 111 -17.11 16.80 9.71
C ALA A 111 -15.93 15.86 9.48
N SER A 112 -14.74 16.38 9.16
CA SER A 112 -13.54 15.56 8.98
C SER A 112 -13.05 14.96 10.30
N ILE A 113 -13.11 15.73 11.39
CA ILE A 113 -12.78 15.29 12.75
C ILE A 113 -13.73 14.16 13.18
N ALA A 114 -15.05 14.35 12.99
CA ALA A 114 -16.05 13.35 13.35
C ALA A 114 -15.90 12.05 12.57
N VAL A 115 -15.68 12.14 11.24
CA VAL A 115 -15.47 10.96 10.39
C VAL A 115 -14.18 10.21 10.77
N ALA A 116 -13.09 10.93 11.05
CA ALA A 116 -11.86 10.31 11.54
C ALA A 116 -12.07 9.62 12.89
N GLY A 117 -12.83 10.25 13.80
CA GLY A 117 -13.18 9.68 15.10
C GLY A 117 -13.93 8.35 14.99
N ILE A 118 -14.95 8.26 14.12
CA ILE A 118 -15.72 7.02 13.91
C ILE A 118 -14.83 5.83 13.53
N ILE A 119 -13.76 6.07 12.77
CA ILE A 119 -12.83 5.01 12.31
C ILE A 119 -11.78 4.70 13.36
N ILE A 120 -11.32 5.70 14.11
CA ILE A 120 -10.26 5.53 15.09
C ILE A 120 -10.76 4.95 16.40
N VAL A 121 -12.02 5.19 16.79
CA VAL A 121 -12.62 4.59 17.99
C VAL A 121 -12.42 3.06 18.08
N PRO A 122 -12.84 2.25 17.08
CA PRO A 122 -12.63 0.80 17.15
C PRO A 122 -11.14 0.43 17.18
N LEU A 123 -10.30 1.20 16.49
CA LEU A 123 -8.86 0.99 16.52
C LEU A 123 -8.28 1.28 17.92
N SER A 124 -8.67 2.39 18.54
CA SER A 124 -8.25 2.73 19.91
C SER A 124 -8.69 1.68 20.92
N MET A 125 -9.84 1.03 20.69
CA MET A 125 -10.30 -0.08 21.53
C MET A 125 -9.39 -1.31 21.38
N ALA A 126 -8.95 -1.62 20.16
CA ALA A 126 -7.97 -2.68 19.92
C ALA A 126 -6.60 -2.35 20.55
N TYR A 127 -6.15 -1.09 20.47
CA TYR A 127 -4.94 -0.63 21.15
C TYR A 127 -5.08 -0.71 22.67
N ALA A 128 -6.22 -0.32 23.24
CA ALA A 128 -6.47 -0.41 24.66
C ALA A 128 -6.44 -1.87 25.15
N LEU A 129 -7.05 -2.79 24.39
CA LEU A 129 -7.00 -4.23 24.68
C LEU A 129 -5.54 -4.75 24.60
N SER A 130 -4.81 -4.36 23.56
CA SER A 130 -3.40 -4.70 23.38
C SER A 130 -2.54 -4.20 24.56
N THR A 131 -2.72 -2.95 24.97
CA THR A 131 -2.04 -2.37 26.14
C THR A 131 -2.44 -3.08 27.43
N ALA A 132 -3.71 -3.42 27.62
CA ALA A 132 -4.17 -4.16 28.79
C ALA A 132 -3.53 -5.55 28.91
N ILE A 133 -3.33 -6.26 27.78
CA ILE A 133 -2.62 -7.55 27.76
C ILE A 133 -1.19 -7.38 28.28
N TRP A 134 -0.47 -6.35 27.84
CA TRP A 134 0.91 -6.09 28.30
C TRP A 134 1.00 -5.64 29.74
N LEU A 135 0.05 -4.82 30.20
CA LEU A 135 -0.05 -4.40 31.60
C LEU A 135 -0.43 -5.59 32.50
N TYR A 136 -1.21 -6.55 32.00
CA TYR A 136 -1.50 -7.78 32.74
C TYR A 136 -0.28 -8.71 32.82
N GLN A 137 0.47 -8.87 31.72
CA GLN A 137 1.70 -9.68 31.70
C GLN A 137 2.85 -9.05 32.52
N TRP A 138 2.82 -7.73 32.72
CA TRP A 138 3.73 -6.95 33.56
C TRP A 138 5.23 -7.30 33.42
N PRO A 139 5.79 -7.26 32.19
CA PRO A 139 7.16 -7.68 31.92
C PRO A 139 8.18 -6.70 32.50
N ASP A 140 9.37 -7.20 32.85
CA ASP A 140 10.39 -6.44 33.59
C ASP A 140 10.85 -5.15 32.88
N TRP A 141 10.88 -5.15 31.55
CA TRP A 141 11.24 -3.97 30.75
C TRP A 141 10.17 -2.86 30.78
N LEU A 142 8.90 -3.19 31.05
CA LEU A 142 7.79 -2.24 31.06
C LEU A 142 7.63 -1.58 32.44
N ARG A 143 7.95 -2.29 33.53
CA ARG A 143 7.78 -1.82 34.91
C ARG A 143 8.37 -0.43 35.18
N PRO A 144 9.62 -0.11 34.80
CA PRO A 144 10.22 1.19 35.13
C PRO A 144 9.66 2.35 34.30
N VAL A 145 9.06 2.07 33.14
CA VAL A 145 8.65 3.09 32.15
C VAL A 145 7.15 3.05 31.82
N ALA A 146 6.36 2.26 32.53
CA ALA A 146 4.94 2.04 32.29
C ALA A 146 4.13 3.34 32.04
N PRO A 147 4.23 4.40 32.88
CA PRO A 147 3.46 5.63 32.63
C PRO A 147 3.88 6.32 31.32
N GLN A 148 5.18 6.37 31.03
CA GLN A 148 5.70 6.98 29.80
C GLN A 148 5.30 6.18 28.56
N ALA A 149 5.37 4.85 28.63
CA ALA A 149 5.00 3.92 27.57
C ALA A 149 3.50 4.05 27.19
N VAL A 150 2.63 4.15 28.19
CA VAL A 150 1.18 4.38 27.98
C VAL A 150 0.94 5.77 27.36
N LEU A 151 1.62 6.81 27.86
CA LEU A 151 1.50 8.16 27.31
C LEU A 151 1.98 8.26 25.86
N LEU A 152 3.10 7.61 25.50
CA LEU A 152 3.58 7.56 24.10
C LEU A 152 2.60 6.79 23.20
N THR A 153 2.02 5.70 23.70
CA THR A 153 1.01 4.95 22.97
C THR A 153 -0.24 5.81 22.72
N ALA A 154 -0.76 6.48 23.75
CA ALA A 154 -1.88 7.41 23.62
C ALA A 154 -1.55 8.59 22.69
N GLY A 155 -0.36 9.18 22.84
CA GLY A 155 0.13 10.27 22.00
C GLY A 155 0.23 9.88 20.53
N SER A 156 0.67 8.66 20.22
CA SER A 156 0.75 8.16 18.84
C SER A 156 -0.63 7.97 18.22
N LEU A 157 -1.63 7.55 19.00
CA LEU A 157 -3.02 7.44 18.56
C LEU A 157 -3.65 8.82 18.30
N LEU A 158 -3.39 9.79 19.19
CA LEU A 158 -3.82 11.18 18.99
C LEU A 158 -3.17 11.78 17.74
N LEU A 159 -1.87 11.56 17.53
CA LEU A 159 -1.19 12.01 16.33
C LEU A 159 -1.73 11.32 15.07
N GLY A 160 -2.00 10.02 15.13
CA GLY A 160 -2.68 9.28 14.07
C GLY A 160 -4.06 9.84 13.72
N TRP A 161 -4.82 10.31 14.73
CA TRP A 161 -6.10 10.99 14.54
C TRP A 161 -5.97 12.37 13.91
N ILE A 162 -4.99 13.16 14.32
CA ILE A 162 -4.68 14.44 13.70
C ILE A 162 -4.30 14.24 12.24
N VAL A 163 -3.38 13.32 11.94
CA VAL A 163 -2.96 13.00 10.56
C VAL A 163 -4.15 12.52 9.73
N SER A 164 -4.99 11.64 10.27
CA SER A 164 -6.21 11.17 9.61
C SER A 164 -7.17 12.31 9.27
N THR A 165 -7.38 13.23 10.21
CA THR A 165 -8.21 14.42 10.02
C THR A 165 -7.62 15.32 8.92
N LEU A 166 -6.31 15.54 8.93
CA LEU A 166 -5.61 16.33 7.91
C LEU A 166 -5.71 15.69 6.52
N VAL A 167 -5.59 14.37 6.41
CA VAL A 167 -5.75 13.63 5.15
C VAL A 167 -7.17 13.83 4.59
N LEU A 168 -8.20 13.72 5.43
CA LEU A 168 -9.59 13.94 5.02
C LEU A 168 -9.86 15.40 4.66
N ALA A 169 -9.36 16.34 5.46
CA ALA A 169 -9.52 17.77 5.23
C ALA A 169 -8.81 18.21 3.93
N ARG A 170 -7.58 17.76 3.69
CA ARG A 170 -6.83 18.04 2.45
C ARG A 170 -7.58 17.53 1.23
N ARG A 171 -8.24 16.37 1.32
CA ARG A 171 -9.02 15.81 0.21
C ARG A 171 -10.27 16.62 -0.12
N CYS A 172 -10.87 17.27 0.87
CA CYS A 172 -12.04 18.13 0.68
C CYS A 172 -11.65 19.53 0.15
N ARG A 173 -10.37 19.93 0.23
CA ARG A 173 -9.93 21.20 -0.34
C ARG A 173 -10.18 21.19 -1.85
N MET A 174 -10.72 22.30 -2.33
CA MET A 174 -10.83 22.56 -3.76
C MET A 174 -9.41 22.59 -4.31
N PRO A 175 -9.08 21.82 -5.38
CA PRO A 175 -7.79 21.93 -6.02
C PRO A 175 -7.64 23.40 -6.42
N ALA A 176 -6.53 24.03 -6.04
CA ALA A 176 -6.23 25.37 -6.47
C ALA A 176 -6.43 25.39 -7.99
N ALA A 177 -7.26 26.32 -8.48
CA ALA A 177 -7.49 26.45 -9.92
C ALA A 177 -6.10 26.45 -10.56
N ALA A 178 -5.80 25.38 -11.31
CA ALA A 178 -4.53 25.29 -11.99
C ALA A 178 -4.46 26.57 -12.81
N ARG A 179 -3.52 27.47 -12.46
CA ARG A 179 -3.36 28.73 -13.19
C ARG A 179 -3.24 28.31 -14.64
N LEU A 180 -4.28 28.63 -15.42
CA LEU A 180 -4.30 28.39 -16.85
C LEU A 180 -3.01 29.03 -17.33
N HIS A 181 -2.03 28.20 -17.70
CA HIS A 181 -0.78 28.73 -18.19
C HIS A 181 -1.15 29.58 -19.39
N ALA A 182 -0.87 30.87 -19.33
CA ALA A 182 -1.21 31.83 -20.38
C ALA A 182 -0.59 31.44 -21.75
N HIS A 183 0.32 30.47 -21.75
CA HIS A 183 0.99 29.91 -22.93
C HIS A 183 0.45 28.54 -23.31
N ARG A 184 -0.73 28.11 -22.84
CA ARG A 184 -1.37 26.93 -23.39
C ARG A 184 -1.71 27.26 -24.85
N PRO A 185 -1.09 26.58 -25.84
CA PRO A 185 -1.39 26.86 -27.23
C PRO A 185 -2.89 26.62 -27.46
N PRO A 186 -3.54 27.44 -28.31
CA PRO A 186 -4.93 27.24 -28.67
C PRO A 186 -5.12 25.80 -29.16
N PRO A 187 -6.29 25.17 -28.91
CA PRO A 187 -6.56 23.82 -29.38
C PRO A 187 -6.42 23.78 -30.90
N ALA A 188 -5.26 23.34 -31.36
CA ALA A 188 -4.99 23.11 -32.77
C ALA A 188 -5.71 21.82 -33.20
N PRO A 189 -6.14 21.70 -34.46
CA PRO A 189 -6.61 20.43 -35.00
C PRO A 189 -5.56 19.36 -34.70
N TYR A 190 -6.03 18.16 -34.30
CA TYR A 190 -5.16 17.03 -34.00
C TYR A 190 -4.39 16.66 -35.28
N VAL A 191 -3.16 17.15 -35.40
CA VAL A 191 -2.22 16.68 -36.40
C VAL A 191 -1.55 15.46 -35.79
N PRO A 192 -1.73 14.25 -36.37
CA PRO A 192 -0.99 13.09 -35.92
C PRO A 192 0.50 13.40 -36.11
N ARG A 193 1.19 13.70 -35.01
CA ARG A 193 2.66 13.72 -34.99
C ARG A 193 3.08 12.28 -35.22
N VAL A 194 3.32 11.94 -36.48
CA VAL A 194 4.16 10.81 -36.84
C VAL A 194 5.50 11.15 -36.19
N PRO A 195 5.89 10.50 -35.09
CA PRO A 195 7.11 10.87 -34.42
C PRO A 195 8.23 10.70 -35.45
N SER A 196 9.22 11.58 -35.42
CA SER A 196 10.47 11.50 -36.19
C SER A 196 11.33 10.27 -35.86
N LEU A 197 10.69 9.14 -35.53
CA LEU A 197 11.21 7.78 -35.40
C LEU A 197 11.81 7.26 -36.71
N GLN A 198 11.63 7.94 -37.85
CA GLN A 198 12.40 7.69 -39.06
C GLN A 198 13.90 7.98 -38.89
N ARG A 199 14.32 8.86 -37.95
CA ARG A 199 15.74 9.21 -37.77
C ARG A 199 16.47 8.39 -36.70
N MET A 200 15.78 7.66 -35.83
CA MET A 200 16.41 6.76 -34.83
C MET A 200 16.30 5.28 -35.18
N ALA A 201 15.67 4.93 -36.32
CA ALA A 201 15.56 3.55 -36.82
C ALA A 201 16.85 3.01 -37.46
N ALA A 202 18.01 3.47 -36.99
CA ALA A 202 19.32 2.93 -37.35
C ALA A 202 19.86 1.89 -36.33
N ALA A 203 19.14 1.65 -35.23
CA ALA A 203 19.52 0.68 -34.20
C ALA A 203 18.47 -0.43 -34.02
N SER A 204 18.57 -1.46 -34.87
CA SER A 204 18.39 -2.90 -34.58
C SER A 204 17.31 -3.39 -33.58
N LEU A 205 16.15 -2.74 -33.48
CA LEU A 205 15.00 -3.29 -32.77
C LEU A 205 13.76 -3.28 -33.68
N PRO A 206 12.98 -4.38 -33.74
CA PRO A 206 11.87 -4.50 -34.69
C PRO A 206 10.85 -3.39 -34.44
N ARG A 207 10.56 -2.61 -35.49
CA ARG A 207 9.64 -1.45 -35.55
C ARG A 207 8.28 -1.66 -34.82
N ARG A 208 7.83 -2.91 -34.72
CA ARG A 208 6.60 -3.35 -34.04
C ARG A 208 6.71 -3.32 -32.51
N ALA A 209 7.88 -3.61 -31.94
CA ALA A 209 8.12 -3.57 -30.49
C ALA A 209 8.16 -2.13 -29.98
N TRP A 210 8.78 -1.22 -30.72
CA TRP A 210 8.85 0.20 -30.38
C TRP A 210 7.50 0.90 -30.39
N THR A 211 6.67 0.60 -31.40
CA THR A 211 5.30 1.13 -31.46
C THR A 211 4.45 0.58 -30.31
N ALA A 212 4.53 -0.72 -30.01
CA ALA A 212 3.87 -1.30 -28.85
C ALA A 212 4.34 -0.68 -27.51
N LEU A 213 5.65 -0.46 -27.35
CA LEU A 213 6.22 0.17 -26.16
C LEU A 213 5.77 1.63 -26.02
N HIS A 214 5.70 2.38 -27.12
CA HIS A 214 5.21 3.76 -27.11
C HIS A 214 3.74 3.84 -26.70
N HIS A 215 2.88 2.99 -27.28
CA HIS A 215 1.46 2.92 -26.91
C HIS A 215 1.28 2.44 -25.47
N TRP A 216 2.08 1.46 -25.04
CA TRP A 216 2.10 1.02 -23.65
C TRP A 216 2.48 2.16 -22.71
N ARG A 217 3.54 2.92 -23.04
CA ARG A 217 3.97 4.06 -22.24
C ARG A 217 2.89 5.12 -22.13
N GLN A 218 2.15 5.38 -23.22
CA GLN A 218 1.11 6.41 -23.23
C GLN A 218 -0.19 5.99 -22.54
N LEU A 219 -0.59 4.73 -22.69
CA LEU A 219 -1.89 4.23 -22.22
C LEU A 219 -1.83 3.61 -20.82
N PHE A 220 -0.68 3.04 -20.42
CA PHE A 220 -0.54 2.38 -19.14
C PHE A 220 0.43 3.13 -18.23
N TRP A 221 1.64 3.43 -18.69
CA TRP A 221 2.66 4.04 -17.83
C TRP A 221 2.31 5.49 -17.44
N LEU A 222 2.18 6.41 -18.41
CA LEU A 222 1.95 7.84 -18.14
C LEU A 222 0.70 8.13 -17.29
N PRO A 223 -0.45 7.45 -17.48
CA PRO A 223 -1.62 7.66 -16.62
C PRO A 223 -1.41 7.27 -15.16
N PHE A 224 -0.48 6.36 -14.84
CA PHE A 224 -0.11 6.09 -13.45
C PHE A 224 0.72 7.20 -12.80
N TRP A 225 1.37 8.05 -13.60
CA TRP A 225 2.22 9.15 -13.12
C TRP A 225 1.55 10.52 -13.22
N ARG A 226 0.52 10.68 -14.05
CA ARG A 226 -0.23 11.94 -14.20
C ARG A 226 -1.35 12.05 -13.17
N ALA A 227 -1.61 13.27 -12.70
CA ALA A 227 -2.75 13.66 -11.86
C ALA A 227 -2.87 12.95 -10.49
N GLU A 228 -1.79 12.93 -9.68
CA GLU A 228 -1.80 12.38 -8.31
C GLU A 228 -2.37 10.95 -8.22
N ASN A 229 -2.09 10.12 -9.24
CA ASN A 229 -2.64 8.78 -9.28
C ASN A 229 -2.03 7.93 -8.15
N VAL A 230 -2.85 7.66 -7.14
CA VAL A 230 -2.50 6.94 -5.91
C VAL A 230 -1.85 5.59 -6.20
N VAL A 231 -2.22 4.95 -7.31
CA VAL A 231 -1.70 3.64 -7.72
C VAL A 231 -0.21 3.73 -8.06
N GLY A 232 0.21 4.78 -8.78
CA GLY A 232 1.63 5.00 -9.10
C GLY A 232 2.46 5.23 -7.84
N ILE A 233 1.96 6.07 -6.92
CA ILE A 233 2.62 6.31 -5.62
C ILE A 233 2.69 5.02 -4.78
N GLN A 234 1.63 4.21 -4.77
CA GLN A 234 1.65 2.93 -4.05
C GLN A 234 2.70 1.99 -4.64
N GLN A 235 2.79 1.88 -5.97
CA GLN A 235 3.78 1.03 -6.62
C GLN A 235 5.21 1.50 -6.37
N THR A 236 5.48 2.81 -6.37
CA THR A 236 6.82 3.31 -6.04
C THR A 236 7.21 3.07 -4.60
N VAL A 237 6.29 3.29 -3.67
CA VAL A 237 6.52 3.02 -2.24
C VAL A 237 6.74 1.53 -2.01
N LEU A 238 5.95 0.66 -2.65
CA LEU A 238 6.14 -0.80 -2.55
C LEU A 238 7.47 -1.24 -3.18
N LEU A 239 7.83 -0.71 -4.34
CA LEU A 239 9.10 -1.03 -5.01
C LEU A 239 10.30 -0.58 -4.18
N LEU A 240 10.30 0.69 -3.74
CA LEU A 240 11.37 1.24 -2.92
C LEU A 240 11.46 0.50 -1.59
N GLY A 241 10.32 0.21 -0.95
CA GLY A 241 10.25 -0.59 0.26
C GLY A 241 10.83 -1.99 0.05
N ALA A 242 10.48 -2.67 -1.04
CA ALA A 242 11.01 -4.00 -1.35
C ALA A 242 12.53 -3.97 -1.56
N LEU A 243 13.05 -3.03 -2.35
CA LEU A 243 14.48 -2.85 -2.58
C LEU A 243 15.25 -2.56 -1.29
N LEU A 244 14.75 -1.63 -0.47
CA LEU A 244 15.34 -1.30 0.83
C LEU A 244 15.27 -2.48 1.79
N SER A 245 14.16 -3.20 1.85
CA SER A 245 14.00 -4.35 2.74
C SER A 245 15.01 -5.46 2.42
N ILE A 246 15.29 -5.72 1.14
CA ILE A 246 16.33 -6.64 0.69
C ILE A 246 17.72 -6.12 1.08
N ALA A 247 18.00 -4.84 0.82
CA ALA A 247 19.30 -4.26 1.18
C ALA A 247 19.56 -4.34 2.69
N VAL A 248 18.57 -4.00 3.52
CA VAL A 248 18.66 -4.05 4.98
C VAL A 248 18.72 -5.49 5.49
N TRP A 249 17.94 -6.41 4.91
CA TRP A 249 18.00 -7.83 5.22
C TRP A 249 19.41 -8.38 5.04
N LEU A 250 20.04 -8.04 3.91
CA LEU A 250 21.41 -8.46 3.62
C LEU A 250 22.44 -7.68 4.45
N TRP A 251 22.16 -6.42 4.82
CA TRP A 251 23.04 -5.60 5.67
C TRP A 251 23.19 -6.17 7.09
N ARG A 252 22.12 -6.76 7.65
CA ARG A 252 22.05 -7.32 9.02
C ARG A 252 22.32 -6.29 10.13
N PRO A 253 21.47 -5.26 10.30
CA PRO A 253 21.59 -4.39 11.47
C PRO A 253 21.37 -5.18 12.76
N PRO A 254 22.18 -4.96 13.83
CA PRO A 254 22.08 -5.74 15.08
C PRO A 254 20.78 -5.48 15.86
N SER A 255 20.03 -4.45 15.51
CA SER A 255 18.81 -4.02 16.21
C SER A 255 17.57 -4.84 15.89
N VAL A 256 17.55 -5.60 14.78
CA VAL A 256 16.35 -6.32 14.32
C VAL A 256 16.74 -7.68 13.74
N PRO A 257 16.06 -8.77 14.14
CA PRO A 257 16.26 -10.10 13.56
C PRO A 257 16.21 -10.10 12.03
N PRO A 258 17.18 -10.74 11.33
CA PRO A 258 17.19 -10.82 9.87
C PRO A 258 15.91 -11.40 9.26
N THR A 259 15.25 -12.32 9.97
CA THR A 259 14.00 -12.95 9.57
C THR A 259 12.85 -11.96 9.38
N LEU A 260 12.81 -10.87 10.15
CA LEU A 260 11.79 -9.82 9.99
C LEU A 260 11.99 -9.03 8.71
N TRP A 261 13.24 -8.77 8.33
CA TRP A 261 13.54 -8.10 7.06
C TRP A 261 13.32 -9.02 5.85
N ALA A 262 13.63 -10.31 5.99
CA ALA A 262 13.26 -11.34 5.01
C ALA A 262 11.74 -11.38 4.79
N ALA A 263 10.96 -11.33 5.88
CA ALA A 263 9.52 -11.33 5.82
C ALA A 263 8.96 -10.06 5.19
N ASN A 264 9.51 -8.90 5.54
CA ASN A 264 9.13 -7.64 4.93
C ASN A 264 9.45 -7.63 3.42
N ALA A 265 10.60 -8.17 3.00
CA ALA A 265 10.96 -8.32 1.60
C ALA A 265 9.99 -9.23 0.84
N ALA A 266 9.67 -10.40 1.38
CA ALA A 266 8.72 -11.34 0.79
C ALA A 266 7.31 -10.71 0.67
N LEU A 267 6.84 -10.03 1.72
CA LEU A 267 5.56 -9.32 1.75
C LEU A 267 5.49 -8.23 0.69
N LEU A 268 6.48 -7.32 0.67
CA LEU A 268 6.49 -6.18 -0.25
C LEU A 268 6.63 -6.62 -1.70
N LEU A 269 7.44 -7.66 -1.97
CA LEU A 269 7.57 -8.25 -3.30
C LEU A 269 6.23 -8.81 -3.81
N MET A 270 5.53 -9.57 -2.99
CA MET A 270 4.24 -10.17 -3.36
C MET A 270 3.15 -9.12 -3.53
N LEU A 271 3.09 -8.14 -2.62
CA LEU A 271 2.13 -7.05 -2.71
C LEU A 271 2.39 -6.15 -3.92
N LEU A 272 3.66 -5.90 -4.26
CA LEU A 272 4.04 -5.14 -5.45
C LEU A 272 3.48 -5.80 -6.72
N THR A 273 3.67 -7.12 -6.87
CA THR A 273 3.19 -7.87 -8.05
C THR A 273 1.67 -7.98 -8.08
N ASP A 274 1.01 -8.29 -6.95
CA ASP A 274 -0.46 -8.38 -6.88
C ASP A 274 -1.13 -7.03 -7.20
N ARG A 275 -0.62 -5.92 -6.63
CA ARG A 275 -1.14 -4.58 -6.89
C ARG A 275 -0.83 -4.10 -8.31
N GLY A 276 0.33 -4.44 -8.83
CA GLY A 276 0.70 -4.23 -10.23
C GLY A 276 -0.30 -4.84 -11.20
N ASP A 277 -0.61 -6.12 -10.98
CA ASP A 277 -1.55 -6.89 -11.78
C ASP A 277 -2.98 -6.32 -11.74
N LYS A 278 -3.48 -5.97 -10.55
CA LYS A 278 -4.80 -5.34 -10.36
C LYS A 278 -4.90 -4.00 -11.07
N ALA A 279 -3.89 -3.14 -10.91
CA ALA A 279 -3.83 -1.82 -11.54
C ALA A 279 -3.93 -1.91 -13.08
N VAL A 280 -3.17 -2.83 -13.69
CA VAL A 280 -3.22 -3.06 -15.13
C VAL A 280 -4.59 -3.60 -15.55
N THR A 281 -5.19 -4.48 -14.76
CA THR A 281 -6.49 -5.06 -15.07
C THR A 281 -7.62 -4.02 -15.02
N GLU A 282 -7.61 -3.14 -14.02
CA GLU A 282 -8.54 -2.00 -13.92
C GLU A 282 -8.39 -1.04 -15.12
N GLN A 283 -7.16 -0.71 -15.50
CA GLN A 283 -6.89 0.12 -16.69
C GLN A 283 -7.40 -0.55 -17.98
N ILE A 284 -7.16 -1.85 -18.15
CA ILE A 284 -7.68 -2.60 -19.30
C ILE A 284 -9.21 -2.56 -19.34
N ALA A 285 -9.88 -2.71 -18.19
CA ALA A 285 -11.33 -2.67 -18.11
C ALA A 285 -11.90 -1.30 -18.53
N LEU A 286 -11.25 -0.20 -18.11
CA LEU A 286 -11.63 1.16 -18.50
C LEU A 286 -11.37 1.44 -19.99
N LEU A 287 -10.27 0.91 -20.54
CA LEU A 287 -9.89 1.12 -21.94
C LEU A 287 -10.66 0.24 -22.91
N ARG A 288 -11.13 -0.94 -22.49
CA ARG A 288 -11.84 -1.92 -23.33
C ARG A 288 -13.03 -1.35 -24.12
N PRO A 289 -13.96 -0.55 -23.55
CA PRO A 289 -15.08 -0.01 -24.33
C PRO A 289 -14.62 1.00 -25.40
N VAL A 290 -13.62 1.83 -25.10
CA VAL A 290 -13.06 2.79 -26.07
C VAL A 290 -12.26 2.08 -27.16
N ALA A 291 -11.53 1.04 -26.77
CA ALA A 291 -10.72 0.21 -27.64
C ALA A 291 -11.53 -0.57 -28.68
N ALA A 292 -12.78 -0.92 -28.38
CA ALA A 292 -13.66 -1.63 -29.31
C ALA A 292 -13.95 -0.81 -30.58
N ALA A 293 -13.85 0.52 -30.49
CA ALA A 293 -14.03 1.42 -31.63
C ALA A 293 -12.75 1.66 -32.45
N TRP A 294 -11.61 1.07 -32.06
CA TRP A 294 -10.32 1.32 -32.70
C TRP A 294 -9.95 0.20 -33.69
N PRO A 295 -9.43 0.52 -34.90
CA PRO A 295 -9.06 -0.47 -35.92
C PRO A 295 -7.71 -1.17 -35.65
N VAL A 296 -7.32 -1.34 -34.37
CA VAL A 296 -6.00 -1.86 -33.97
C VAL A 296 -6.16 -3.16 -33.16
N PRO A 297 -5.33 -4.20 -33.40
CA PRO A 297 -5.36 -5.44 -32.62
C PRO A 297 -4.88 -5.19 -31.18
N ILE A 298 -5.77 -4.73 -30.32
CA ILE A 298 -5.44 -4.25 -28.97
C ILE A 298 -5.11 -5.39 -27.99
N GLU A 299 -5.48 -6.63 -28.33
CA GLU A 299 -5.27 -7.79 -27.46
C GLU A 299 -3.76 -8.05 -27.22
N ASN A 300 -2.92 -7.82 -28.23
CA ASN A 300 -1.47 -7.95 -28.08
C ASN A 300 -0.91 -6.87 -27.14
N LEU A 301 -1.46 -5.65 -27.21
CA LEU A 301 -1.10 -4.57 -26.30
C LEU A 301 -1.53 -4.88 -24.86
N PHE A 302 -2.72 -5.47 -24.68
CA PHE A 302 -3.19 -5.91 -23.37
C PHE A 302 -2.34 -7.06 -22.81
N ARG A 303 -1.98 -8.06 -23.62
CA ARG A 303 -1.05 -9.12 -23.19
C ARG A 303 0.31 -8.56 -22.80
N PHE A 304 0.86 -7.66 -23.60
CA PHE A 304 2.13 -6.98 -23.29
C PHE A 304 2.04 -6.17 -21.99
N ALA A 305 0.96 -5.40 -21.80
CA ALA A 305 0.72 -4.66 -20.56
C ALA A 305 0.63 -5.59 -19.34
N ARG A 306 0.00 -6.76 -19.48
CA ARG A 306 -0.06 -7.76 -18.40
C ARG A 306 1.32 -8.31 -18.04
N ILE A 307 2.12 -8.69 -19.03
CA ILE A 307 3.48 -9.20 -18.79
C ILE A 307 4.38 -8.12 -18.18
N SER A 308 4.23 -6.87 -18.63
CA SER A 308 5.00 -5.74 -18.10
C SER A 308 4.75 -5.47 -16.60
N ALA A 309 3.66 -5.98 -16.03
CA ALA A 309 3.40 -5.90 -14.59
C ALA A 309 4.40 -6.72 -13.75
N LEU A 310 5.13 -7.67 -14.36
CA LEU A 310 6.22 -8.41 -13.71
C LEU A 310 7.48 -7.58 -13.56
N LEU A 311 7.70 -6.56 -14.40
CA LEU A 311 8.98 -5.83 -14.45
C LEU A 311 9.42 -5.30 -13.07
N PRO A 312 8.55 -4.70 -12.23
CA PRO A 312 8.96 -4.25 -10.90
C PRO A 312 9.38 -5.42 -10.00
N GLY A 313 8.65 -6.54 -10.01
CA GLY A 313 8.99 -7.72 -9.22
C GLY A 313 10.30 -8.38 -9.68
N LEU A 314 10.52 -8.43 -11.00
CA LEU A 314 11.78 -8.90 -11.61
C LEU A 314 12.95 -7.99 -11.26
N ALA A 315 12.76 -6.67 -11.24
CA ALA A 315 13.81 -5.74 -10.84
C ALA A 315 14.23 -5.94 -9.37
N VAL A 316 13.27 -6.20 -8.48
CA VAL A 316 13.53 -6.53 -7.08
C VAL A 316 14.28 -7.86 -6.94
N MET A 317 13.88 -8.89 -7.70
CA MET A 317 14.59 -10.17 -7.72
C MET A 317 16.00 -10.05 -8.32
N ALA A 318 16.17 -9.27 -9.38
CA ALA A 318 17.48 -9.00 -9.98
C ALA A 318 18.38 -8.25 -9.00
N TRP A 319 17.81 -7.31 -8.23
CA TRP A 319 18.53 -6.63 -7.15
C TRP A 319 18.98 -7.60 -6.06
N PHE A 320 18.08 -8.50 -5.62
CA PHE A 320 18.46 -9.56 -4.69
C PHE A 320 19.59 -10.41 -5.26
N ALA A 321 19.43 -10.96 -6.47
CA ALA A 321 20.43 -11.78 -7.17
C ALA A 321 21.78 -11.06 -7.32
N LEU A 322 21.79 -9.77 -7.62
CA LEU A 322 23.00 -8.99 -7.76
C LEU A 322 23.74 -8.81 -6.41
N LEU A 323 23.00 -8.68 -5.31
CA LEU A 323 23.56 -8.61 -3.96
C LEU A 323 23.91 -9.97 -3.35
N THR A 324 23.36 -11.06 -3.86
CA THR A 324 23.51 -12.41 -3.29
C THR A 324 24.41 -13.35 -4.10
N LEU A 325 24.32 -13.27 -5.43
CA LEU A 325 25.00 -14.14 -6.39
C LEU A 325 25.98 -13.36 -7.29
N GLY A 326 25.87 -12.04 -7.35
CA GLY A 326 26.73 -11.18 -8.16
C GLY A 326 28.07 -10.84 -7.52
N HIS A 327 28.94 -10.16 -8.29
CA HIS A 327 30.28 -9.74 -7.87
C HIS A 327 30.29 -8.71 -6.72
N LEU A 328 29.14 -8.08 -6.45
CA LEU A 328 28.91 -7.17 -5.31
C LEU A 328 28.51 -7.92 -4.03
N GLY A 329 28.38 -9.25 -4.11
CA GLY A 329 27.72 -10.05 -3.09
C GLY A 329 28.60 -10.46 -1.91
N ARG A 330 27.96 -10.55 -0.74
CA ARG A 330 28.52 -11.14 0.50
C ARG A 330 28.59 -12.68 0.45
N ALA A 331 28.75 -13.26 -0.73
CA ALA A 331 28.80 -14.71 -0.94
C ALA A 331 29.92 -15.40 -0.13
N SER A 332 30.91 -14.61 0.33
CA SER A 332 32.03 -15.06 1.18
C SER A 332 31.83 -14.79 2.68
N SER A 333 30.66 -14.28 3.10
CA SER A 333 30.38 -14.04 4.53
C SER A 333 29.99 -15.34 5.23
N ALA A 334 30.56 -15.57 6.42
CA ALA A 334 30.35 -16.81 7.18
C ALA A 334 28.86 -17.07 7.48
N GLY A 335 28.40 -18.29 7.25
CA GLY A 335 27.01 -18.73 7.48
C GLY A 335 26.02 -18.30 6.41
N TYR A 336 26.45 -18.07 5.16
CA TYR A 336 25.57 -17.74 4.03
C TYR A 336 25.36 -18.93 3.09
N SER A 337 24.10 -19.28 2.80
CA SER A 337 23.78 -20.37 1.87
C SER A 337 23.35 -19.87 0.49
N THR A 338 24.22 -20.04 -0.50
CA THR A 338 23.93 -19.73 -1.93
C THR A 338 22.80 -20.60 -2.49
N THR A 339 22.68 -21.85 -2.02
CA THR A 339 21.60 -22.75 -2.41
C THR A 339 20.24 -22.21 -1.97
N VAL A 340 20.13 -21.78 -0.70
CA VAL A 340 18.88 -21.19 -0.18
C VAL A 340 18.52 -19.90 -0.93
N ALA A 341 19.49 -19.05 -1.23
CA ALA A 341 19.28 -17.84 -2.03
C ALA A 341 18.72 -18.16 -3.43
N THR A 342 19.24 -19.20 -4.08
CA THR A 342 18.78 -19.64 -5.40
C THR A 342 17.37 -20.23 -5.33
N VAL A 343 17.09 -21.07 -4.33
CA VAL A 343 15.75 -21.63 -4.10
C VAL A 343 14.73 -20.52 -3.84
N TRP A 344 15.10 -19.51 -3.04
CA TRP A 344 14.24 -18.34 -2.79
C TRP A 344 13.91 -17.58 -4.08
N LEU A 345 14.90 -17.35 -4.95
CA LEU A 345 14.71 -16.69 -6.25
C LEU A 345 13.81 -17.53 -7.18
N CYS A 346 14.05 -18.84 -7.29
CA CYS A 346 13.23 -19.72 -8.11
C CYS A 346 11.78 -19.69 -7.64
N PHE A 347 11.55 -19.83 -6.34
CA PHE A 347 10.21 -19.83 -5.77
C PHE A 347 9.52 -18.46 -5.93
N ALA A 348 10.24 -17.36 -5.71
CA ALA A 348 9.73 -16.01 -5.94
C ALA A 348 9.34 -15.81 -7.41
N GLY A 349 10.14 -16.31 -8.36
CA GLY A 349 9.85 -16.23 -9.79
C GLY A 349 8.60 -17.01 -10.17
N VAL A 350 8.51 -18.28 -9.73
CA VAL A 350 7.33 -19.13 -9.96
C VAL A 350 6.07 -18.48 -9.39
N ALA A 351 6.14 -17.96 -8.17
CA ALA A 351 5.00 -17.36 -7.52
C ALA A 351 4.57 -16.04 -8.19
N GLN A 352 5.51 -15.20 -8.66
CA GLN A 352 5.16 -14.02 -9.47
C GLN A 352 4.46 -14.39 -10.78
N VAL A 353 4.96 -15.41 -11.48
CA VAL A 353 4.32 -15.92 -12.70
C VAL A 353 2.92 -16.47 -12.37
N ALA A 354 2.77 -17.23 -11.28
CA ALA A 354 1.50 -17.79 -10.84
C ALA A 354 0.45 -16.71 -10.54
N VAL A 355 0.82 -15.61 -9.88
CA VAL A 355 -0.08 -14.46 -9.61
C VAL A 355 -0.67 -13.89 -10.91
N ILE A 356 0.10 -13.87 -12.00
CA ILE A 356 -0.32 -13.28 -13.27
C ILE A 356 -0.98 -14.29 -14.21
N SER A 357 -0.57 -15.56 -14.19
CA SER A 357 -1.12 -16.60 -15.06
C SER A 357 -2.47 -17.11 -14.53
N LEU A 358 -2.63 -17.26 -13.22
CA LEU A 358 -3.82 -17.80 -12.57
C LEU A 358 -4.88 -16.73 -12.25
N ARG A 359 -5.10 -15.78 -13.16
CA ARG A 359 -6.06 -14.67 -12.98
C ARG A 359 -7.53 -15.10 -12.88
N ARG A 360 -7.88 -16.28 -13.39
CA ARG A 360 -9.24 -16.83 -13.34
C ARG A 360 -9.59 -17.43 -11.98
N LEU A 361 -8.65 -17.47 -11.05
CA LEU A 361 -8.94 -17.86 -9.67
C LEU A 361 -9.98 -16.93 -9.06
N SER A 362 -10.83 -17.50 -8.21
CA SER A 362 -11.72 -16.71 -7.36
C SER A 362 -10.90 -15.72 -6.52
N VAL A 363 -11.54 -14.64 -6.06
CA VAL A 363 -10.90 -13.65 -5.17
C VAL A 363 -10.23 -14.35 -3.98
N ASN A 364 -10.89 -15.37 -3.43
CA ASN A 364 -10.41 -16.16 -2.31
C ASN A 364 -9.19 -17.02 -2.69
N GLY A 365 -9.22 -17.68 -3.84
CA GLY A 365 -8.09 -18.48 -4.33
C GLY A 365 -6.84 -17.63 -4.56
N ARG A 366 -7.00 -16.40 -5.07
CA ARG A 366 -5.90 -15.47 -5.26
C ARG A 366 -5.30 -14.97 -3.93
N VAL A 367 -6.13 -14.68 -2.94
CA VAL A 367 -5.66 -14.30 -1.59
C VAL A 367 -4.90 -15.46 -0.95
N GLY A 368 -5.42 -16.67 -1.04
CA GLY A 368 -4.75 -17.88 -0.54
C GLY A 368 -3.39 -18.10 -1.21
N LEU A 369 -3.30 -17.92 -2.54
CA LEU A 369 -2.05 -18.02 -3.28
C LEU A 369 -1.02 -17.00 -2.78
N VAL A 370 -1.38 -15.71 -2.68
CA VAL A 370 -0.47 -14.65 -2.23
C VAL A 370 0.01 -14.92 -0.81
N ILE A 371 -0.89 -15.25 0.13
CA ILE A 371 -0.53 -15.54 1.53
C ILE A 371 0.39 -16.77 1.62
N SER A 372 0.07 -17.84 0.90
CA SER A 372 0.88 -19.06 0.91
C SER A 372 2.28 -18.79 0.35
N SER A 373 2.38 -18.03 -0.74
CA SER A 373 3.67 -17.65 -1.31
C SER A 373 4.50 -16.78 -0.37
N ILE A 374 3.86 -15.85 0.37
CA ILE A 374 4.53 -15.06 1.41
C ILE A 374 5.10 -15.98 2.50
N ILE A 375 4.30 -16.90 3.05
CA ILE A 375 4.71 -17.80 4.13
C ILE A 375 5.89 -18.67 3.69
N ILE A 376 5.83 -19.25 2.49
CA ILE A 376 6.91 -20.10 1.97
C ILE A 376 8.19 -19.28 1.74
N LEU A 377 8.09 -18.07 1.18
CA LEU A 377 9.26 -17.20 1.01
C LEU A 377 9.86 -16.74 2.34
N ILE A 378 9.05 -16.57 3.39
CA ILE A 378 9.52 -16.29 4.75
C ILE A 378 10.31 -17.48 5.28
N ALA A 379 9.75 -18.69 5.17
CA ALA A 379 10.38 -19.91 5.66
C ALA A 379 11.69 -20.22 4.95
N ILE A 380 11.76 -20.04 3.62
CA ILE A 380 13.01 -20.18 2.88
C ILE A 380 13.99 -19.06 3.26
N GLY A 381 13.49 -17.83 3.40
CA GLY A 381 14.32 -16.67 3.76
C GLY A 381 14.92 -16.73 5.16
N SER A 382 14.29 -17.39 6.12
CA SER A 382 14.87 -17.56 7.46
C SER A 382 16.10 -18.46 7.46
N GLU A 383 16.20 -19.41 6.54
CA GLU A 383 17.31 -20.35 6.40
C GLU A 383 18.51 -19.78 5.61
N LEU A 384 18.41 -18.55 5.09
CA LEU A 384 19.46 -17.96 4.24
C LEU A 384 20.82 -17.86 4.95
N TRP A 385 20.77 -17.80 6.27
CA TRP A 385 21.84 -17.35 7.15
C TRP A 385 22.16 -18.36 8.27
N ASN A 386 21.68 -19.60 8.12
CA ASN A 386 21.85 -20.70 9.07
C ASN A 386 23.09 -21.55 8.79
#